data_AF-B6U6X4-F1
#
_entry.id   AF-B6U6X4-F1
#
_cell.length_a   1.000
_cell.length_b   1.000
_cell.length_c   1.000
_cell.angle_alpha   90.00
_cell.angle_beta   90.00
_cell.angle_gamma   90.00
#
_symmetry.space_group_name_H-M   'P 1'
#
loop_
_entity.id
_entity.type
_entity.pdbx_description
1 polymer ?
#
loop_
_entity_poly.entity_id
_entity_poly.type
_entity_poly.pdbx_seq_one_letter_code
_entity_poly.pdbx_strand_id
1 'polypeptide(L)'
;MKIAVEGCMHGELDIVYDTLRRLEEAEGVKIDLLLCCGDFQAVRNENDLQCVSVPQKYRTMNTFWKYYSGEAVAPYPTIFIGGNHEASNYLWELYYGGWAAPNIYFLGFAGVVKFGNIRIGGLSGIHNKHHYHLGHYERPPYNKDTIRSVYHVRHYDVLKLMHLKEPLDVFLSHDWPLGITEYGNWQKLISVKKNFEDEVNNRTLGSKPAAELLNKLKPPYWFSAHLHCKFPAVIQHGKNGPTTKFLALDKCIPGRNFLQVIDIPSNPGPYEIQYDEEWLAITRKFNSVFPLARTQFTMRDEQLDTQEDRQWVRSKLNTRGAKPFDFVQTAPSFNPSSTTSKQSITVCCRNPQTESFLQLLELPYLLDSSKSEMFGRNESTSQTGNTLDNEDIELPDEDEDALEDDE
;
A
#
# COMPACT_ATOMS: atom_id res chain seq x y z
N MET A 1 -19.99 2.14 11.26
CA MET A 1 -19.44 1.09 10.38
C MET A 1 -18.40 0.29 11.14
N LYS A 2 -18.41 -1.04 11.01
CA LYS A 2 -17.39 -1.92 11.61
C LYS A 2 -16.33 -2.25 10.58
N ILE A 3 -15.09 -1.89 10.87
CA ILE A 3 -13.95 -2.09 9.98
C ILE A 3 -12.97 -3.02 10.66
N ALA A 4 -12.61 -4.09 9.97
CA ALA A 4 -11.48 -4.94 10.33
C ALA A 4 -10.20 -4.34 9.74
N VAL A 5 -9.13 -4.35 10.52
CA VAL A 5 -7.79 -3.93 10.09
C VAL A 5 -6.86 -5.12 10.28
N GLU A 6 -6.18 -5.47 9.20
CA GLU A 6 -5.16 -6.51 9.12
C GLU A 6 -3.78 -5.87 8.99
N GLY A 7 -2.79 -6.45 9.68
CA GLY A 7 -1.39 -6.09 9.56
C GLY A 7 -0.76 -6.57 8.25
N CYS A 8 0.14 -7.55 8.34
CA CYS A 8 0.75 -8.19 7.16
C CYS A 8 0.01 -9.50 6.82
N MET A 9 -0.61 -9.55 5.63
CA MET A 9 -1.42 -10.71 5.20
C MET A 9 -0.55 -11.93 4.85
N HIS A 10 0.61 -11.72 4.24
CA HIS A 10 1.47 -12.75 3.64
C HIS A 10 0.71 -13.79 2.79
N GLY A 11 -0.29 -13.35 2.02
CA GLY A 11 -1.11 -14.23 1.18
C GLY A 11 -2.08 -15.17 1.91
N GLU A 12 -2.20 -15.10 3.24
CA GLU A 12 -3.07 -15.92 4.08
C GLU A 12 -4.54 -15.45 4.09
N LEU A 13 -5.09 -15.14 2.92
CA LEU A 13 -6.44 -14.58 2.75
C LEU A 13 -7.51 -15.51 3.34
N ASP A 14 -7.38 -16.82 3.12
CA ASP A 14 -8.35 -17.82 3.60
C ASP A 14 -8.43 -17.78 5.14
N ILE A 15 -7.29 -17.68 5.83
CA ILE A 15 -7.19 -17.62 7.29
C ILE A 15 -7.83 -16.33 7.82
N VAL A 16 -7.50 -15.17 7.23
CA VAL A 16 -8.05 -13.88 7.69
C VAL A 16 -9.56 -13.82 7.49
N TYR A 17 -10.05 -14.26 6.32
CA TYR A 17 -11.49 -14.29 6.05
C TYR A 17 -12.24 -15.30 6.94
N ASP A 18 -11.68 -16.48 7.20
CA ASP A 18 -12.26 -17.44 8.16
C ASP A 18 -12.27 -16.90 9.59
N THR A 19 -11.22 -16.19 10.00
CA THR A 19 -11.14 -15.56 11.32
C THR A 19 -12.24 -14.51 11.49
N LEU A 20 -12.45 -13.67 10.48
CA LEU A 20 -13.52 -12.66 10.50
C LEU A 20 -14.91 -13.28 10.51
N ARG A 21 -15.17 -14.33 9.73
CA ARG A 21 -16.45 -15.06 9.77
C ARG A 21 -16.75 -15.60 11.16
N ARG A 22 -15.77 -16.26 11.79
CA ARG A 22 -15.91 -16.78 13.15
C ARG A 22 -16.14 -15.66 14.18
N LEU A 23 -15.49 -14.51 14.00
CA LEU A 23 -15.71 -13.34 14.84
C LEU A 23 -17.13 -12.77 14.68
N GLU A 24 -17.63 -12.62 13.45
CA GLU A 24 -19.01 -12.20 13.20
C GLU A 24 -20.03 -13.14 13.85
N GLU A 25 -19.83 -14.46 13.69
CA GLU A 25 -20.68 -15.49 14.29
C GLU A 25 -20.66 -15.45 15.83
N ALA A 26 -19.47 -15.30 16.43
CA ALA A 26 -19.30 -15.30 17.87
C ALA A 26 -19.86 -14.03 18.54
N GLU A 27 -19.65 -12.86 17.94
CA GLU A 27 -20.01 -11.55 18.52
C GLU A 27 -21.36 -11.02 18.03
N GLY A 28 -21.98 -11.68 17.04
CA GLY A 28 -23.24 -11.22 16.44
C GLY A 28 -23.11 -9.86 15.74
N VAL A 29 -21.93 -9.57 15.19
CA VAL A 29 -21.61 -8.33 14.49
C VAL A 29 -21.49 -8.56 12.99
N LYS A 30 -21.62 -7.48 12.20
CA LYS A 30 -21.31 -7.49 10.77
C LYS A 30 -20.10 -6.61 10.50
N ILE A 31 -19.09 -7.14 9.83
CA ILE A 31 -17.94 -6.42 9.30
C ILE A 31 -18.32 -5.82 7.95
N ASP A 32 -18.14 -4.51 7.82
CA ASP A 32 -18.50 -3.77 6.62
C ASP A 32 -17.32 -3.67 5.63
N LEU A 33 -16.08 -3.68 6.13
CA LEU A 33 -14.84 -3.48 5.36
C LEU A 33 -13.65 -4.17 6.03
N LEU A 34 -12.76 -4.74 5.23
CA LEU A 34 -11.41 -5.14 5.64
C LEU A 34 -10.37 -4.19 5.05
N LEU A 35 -9.49 -3.65 5.89
CA LEU A 35 -8.30 -2.89 5.48
C LEU A 35 -7.05 -3.73 5.73
N CYS A 36 -6.14 -3.81 4.76
CA CYS A 36 -4.87 -4.52 4.91
C CYS A 36 -3.68 -3.55 4.72
N CYS A 37 -2.78 -3.53 5.70
CA CYS A 37 -1.66 -2.59 5.76
C CYS A 37 -0.45 -3.01 4.92
N GLY A 38 -0.50 -4.14 4.23
CA GLY A 38 0.47 -4.53 3.20
C GLY A 38 0.92 -5.97 3.32
N ASP A 39 1.99 -6.29 2.61
CA ASP A 39 2.44 -7.66 2.34
C ASP A 39 1.25 -8.55 1.96
N PHE A 40 0.41 -8.03 1.06
CA PHE A 40 -0.84 -8.67 0.67
C PHE A 40 -0.59 -9.94 -0.15
N GLN A 41 0.47 -9.93 -0.97
CA GLN A 41 0.87 -11.01 -1.88
C GLN A 41 -0.23 -11.38 -2.89
N ALA A 42 -0.62 -10.42 -3.73
CA ALA A 42 -1.58 -10.60 -4.84
C ALA A 42 -1.02 -11.46 -6.00
N VAL A 43 -0.58 -12.70 -5.72
CA VAL A 43 0.08 -13.59 -6.69
C VAL A 43 -0.95 -14.35 -7.53
N ARG A 44 -1.11 -14.02 -8.81
CA ARG A 44 -2.09 -14.68 -9.70
C ARG A 44 -1.60 -16.04 -10.19
N ASN A 45 -0.29 -16.18 -10.40
CA ASN A 45 0.37 -17.36 -10.99
C ASN A 45 1.87 -17.41 -10.63
N GLU A 46 2.59 -18.42 -11.11
CA GLU A 46 4.01 -18.62 -10.82
C GLU A 46 4.93 -17.54 -11.40
N ASN A 47 4.51 -16.83 -12.45
CA ASN A 47 5.29 -15.70 -12.98
C ASN A 47 5.25 -14.51 -12.02
N ASP A 48 4.08 -14.21 -11.44
CA ASP A 48 3.95 -13.21 -10.40
C ASP A 48 4.76 -13.60 -9.15
N LEU A 49 4.80 -14.90 -8.80
CA LEU A 49 5.58 -15.39 -7.67
C LEU A 49 7.08 -15.11 -7.83
N GLN A 50 7.61 -15.10 -9.06
CA GLN A 50 9.00 -14.69 -9.32
C GLN A 50 9.24 -13.20 -9.06
N CYS A 51 8.18 -12.40 -9.11
CA CYS A 51 8.18 -10.97 -8.88
C CYS A 51 7.85 -10.60 -7.42
N VAL A 52 7.90 -11.56 -6.49
CA VAL A 52 7.84 -11.33 -5.05
C VAL A 52 9.26 -11.30 -4.48
N SER A 53 9.59 -10.23 -3.72
CA SER A 53 10.90 -10.04 -3.09
C SER A 53 11.06 -10.87 -1.81
N VAL A 54 11.02 -12.20 -1.95
CA VAL A 54 11.17 -13.17 -0.87
C VAL A 54 12.23 -14.20 -1.26
N PRO A 55 13.09 -14.70 -0.34
CA PRO A 55 14.01 -15.79 -0.63
C PRO A 55 13.31 -16.99 -1.28
N GLN A 56 13.96 -17.60 -2.27
CA GLN A 56 13.34 -18.65 -3.10
C GLN A 56 12.72 -19.80 -2.29
N LYS A 57 13.30 -20.16 -1.14
CA LYS A 57 12.82 -21.22 -0.24
C LYS A 57 11.49 -20.90 0.44
N TYR A 58 11.13 -19.63 0.58
CA TYR A 58 9.92 -19.14 1.26
C TYR A 58 8.82 -18.72 0.30
N ARG A 59 9.03 -18.85 -1.01
CA ARG A 59 8.04 -18.49 -2.02
C ARG A 59 6.94 -19.55 -2.10
N THR A 60 5.73 -19.17 -1.75
CA THR A 60 4.53 -20.00 -1.81
C THR A 60 3.43 -19.29 -2.62
N MET A 61 2.62 -20.05 -3.35
CA MET A 61 1.51 -19.49 -4.17
C MET A 61 0.33 -18.98 -3.33
N ASN A 62 0.21 -19.47 -2.09
CA ASN A 62 -0.91 -19.25 -1.17
C ASN A 62 -2.27 -19.29 -1.88
N THR A 63 -3.19 -18.36 -1.57
CA THR A 63 -4.61 -18.52 -1.98
C THR A 63 -5.17 -17.37 -2.81
N PHE A 64 -4.44 -16.28 -3.02
CA PHE A 64 -4.94 -15.13 -3.80
C PHE A 64 -5.45 -15.51 -5.20
N TRP A 65 -4.75 -16.42 -5.89
CA TRP A 65 -5.13 -16.90 -7.23
C TRP A 65 -6.55 -17.49 -7.29
N LYS A 66 -7.09 -18.02 -6.18
CA LYS A 66 -8.48 -18.51 -6.08
C LYS A 66 -9.49 -17.37 -6.16
N TYR A 67 -9.20 -16.24 -5.49
CA TYR A 67 -10.05 -15.04 -5.53
C TYR A 67 -9.96 -14.35 -6.88
N TYR A 68 -8.75 -14.26 -7.42
CA TYR A 68 -8.51 -13.71 -8.75
C TYR A 68 -9.22 -14.51 -9.86
N SER A 69 -9.21 -15.85 -9.78
CA SER A 69 -9.88 -16.74 -10.75
C SER A 69 -11.41 -16.79 -10.61
N GLY A 70 -11.94 -16.42 -9.44
CA GLY A 70 -13.35 -16.59 -9.08
C GLY A 70 -13.69 -17.98 -8.50
N GLU A 71 -12.69 -18.83 -8.26
CA GLU A 71 -12.86 -20.09 -7.53
C GLU A 71 -13.28 -19.83 -6.07
N ALA A 72 -12.79 -18.73 -5.47
CA ALA A 72 -13.22 -18.21 -4.19
C ALA A 72 -13.79 -16.79 -4.35
N VAL A 73 -14.66 -16.39 -3.42
CA VAL A 73 -15.26 -15.04 -3.38
C VAL A 73 -14.85 -14.38 -2.07
N ALA A 74 -14.27 -13.18 -2.16
CA ALA A 74 -13.92 -12.41 -0.97
C ALA A 74 -15.22 -11.98 -0.24
N PRO A 75 -15.42 -12.42 1.02
CA PRO A 75 -16.69 -12.22 1.74
C PRO A 75 -16.92 -10.75 2.15
N TYR A 76 -15.86 -9.96 2.26
CA TYR A 76 -15.90 -8.55 2.65
C TYR A 76 -15.23 -7.70 1.58
N PRO A 77 -15.75 -6.49 1.29
CA PRO A 77 -14.97 -5.48 0.60
C PRO A 77 -13.61 -5.36 1.28
N THR A 78 -12.53 -5.53 0.53
CA THR A 78 -11.18 -5.52 1.05
C THR A 78 -10.41 -4.41 0.34
N ILE A 79 -9.83 -3.47 1.08
CA ILE A 79 -8.90 -2.46 0.55
C ILE A 79 -7.52 -2.76 1.10
N PHE A 80 -6.51 -2.77 0.24
CA PHE A 80 -5.13 -2.98 0.67
C PHE A 80 -4.17 -1.98 0.03
N ILE A 81 -3.07 -1.72 0.71
CA ILE A 81 -1.85 -1.10 0.18
C ILE A 81 -0.77 -2.18 0.00
N GLY A 82 0.30 -1.89 -0.73
CA GLY A 82 1.43 -2.80 -0.89
C GLY A 82 2.42 -2.67 0.27
N GLY A 83 3.09 -3.76 0.62
CA GLY A 83 4.30 -3.79 1.45
C GLY A 83 5.57 -4.06 0.63
N ASN A 84 6.49 -4.85 1.17
CA ASN A 84 7.73 -5.27 0.50
C ASN A 84 7.65 -6.67 -0.11
N HIS A 85 6.71 -7.50 0.34
CA HIS A 85 6.46 -8.84 -0.20
C HIS A 85 5.24 -8.83 -1.13
N GLU A 86 5.40 -8.27 -2.32
CA GLU A 86 4.29 -8.12 -3.27
C GLU A 86 4.57 -8.73 -4.62
N ALA A 87 3.53 -9.12 -5.34
CA ALA A 87 3.62 -9.38 -6.77
C ALA A 87 3.81 -8.04 -7.51
N SER A 88 5.04 -7.49 -7.48
CA SER A 88 5.29 -6.10 -7.88
C SER A 88 4.99 -5.84 -9.35
N ASN A 89 5.07 -6.85 -10.22
CA ASN A 89 4.62 -6.75 -11.61
C ASN A 89 3.11 -6.51 -11.70
N TYR A 90 2.30 -7.24 -10.91
CA TYR A 90 0.85 -7.07 -10.93
C TYR A 90 0.41 -5.77 -10.27
N LEU A 91 1.02 -5.39 -9.13
CA LEU A 91 0.71 -4.11 -8.50
C LEU A 91 1.10 -2.91 -9.38
N TRP A 92 2.16 -3.05 -10.20
CA TRP A 92 2.52 -2.02 -11.18
C TRP A 92 1.44 -1.82 -12.24
N GLU A 93 0.79 -2.90 -12.72
CA GLU A 93 -0.36 -2.81 -13.63
C GLU A 93 -1.50 -1.95 -13.04
N LEU A 94 -1.61 -1.93 -11.71
CA LEU A 94 -2.64 -1.22 -10.94
C LEU A 94 -2.07 -0.02 -10.16
N TYR A 95 -1.01 0.64 -10.67
CA TYR A 95 -0.34 1.77 -10.00
C TYR A 95 -1.29 2.87 -9.48
N TYR A 96 -2.34 3.19 -10.25
CA TYR A 96 -3.35 4.21 -9.90
C TYR A 96 -4.48 3.70 -8.99
N GLY A 97 -4.40 2.44 -8.55
CA GLY A 97 -5.46 1.72 -7.86
C GLY A 97 -6.43 1.01 -8.80
N GLY A 98 -7.14 0.01 -8.28
CA GLY A 98 -8.10 -0.80 -9.04
C GLY A 98 -8.42 -2.12 -8.36
N TRP A 99 -9.38 -2.87 -8.89
CA TRP A 99 -9.69 -4.19 -8.36
C TRP A 99 -8.58 -5.17 -8.73
N ALA A 100 -7.93 -5.74 -7.72
CA ALA A 100 -6.97 -6.84 -7.89
C ALA A 100 -7.69 -8.19 -8.03
N ALA A 101 -8.88 -8.31 -7.48
CA ALA A 101 -9.82 -9.41 -7.69
C ALA A 101 -11.24 -8.89 -7.40
N PRO A 102 -12.31 -9.62 -7.73
CA PRO A 102 -13.66 -9.23 -7.33
C PRO A 102 -13.72 -8.99 -5.81
N ASN A 103 -14.21 -7.81 -5.41
CA ASN A 103 -14.33 -7.35 -4.02
C ASN A 103 -13.00 -7.10 -3.27
N ILE A 104 -11.85 -7.13 -3.96
CA ILE A 104 -10.52 -6.82 -3.41
C ILE A 104 -9.90 -5.66 -4.20
N TYR A 105 -9.77 -4.49 -3.57
CA TYR A 105 -9.31 -3.25 -4.18
C TYR A 105 -7.90 -2.88 -3.71
N PHE A 106 -6.97 -2.76 -4.66
CA PHE A 106 -5.66 -2.19 -4.40
C PHE A 106 -5.77 -0.67 -4.45
N LEU A 107 -5.28 0.03 -3.42
CA LEU A 107 -5.35 1.49 -3.34
C LEU A 107 -4.40 2.18 -4.33
N GLY A 108 -3.42 1.47 -4.87
CA GLY A 108 -2.37 2.01 -5.73
C GLY A 108 -1.07 2.27 -4.96
N PHE A 109 -0.06 2.80 -5.63
CA PHE A 109 1.22 3.16 -4.99
C PHE A 109 1.04 4.29 -3.96
N ALA A 110 0.10 5.19 -4.25
CA ALA A 110 -0.55 6.06 -3.30
C ALA A 110 -1.98 6.28 -3.79
N GLY A 111 -2.93 6.48 -2.89
CA GLY A 111 -4.33 6.63 -3.29
C GLY A 111 -5.23 7.18 -2.19
N VAL A 112 -6.38 7.73 -2.61
CA VAL A 112 -7.51 8.01 -1.72
C VAL A 112 -8.79 7.54 -2.38
N VAL A 113 -9.60 6.81 -1.62
CA VAL A 113 -10.96 6.40 -2.00
C VAL A 113 -11.94 6.75 -0.90
N LYS A 114 -13.23 6.78 -1.27
CA LYS A 114 -14.34 6.84 -0.32
C LYS A 114 -14.91 5.45 -0.13
N PHE A 115 -15.33 5.15 1.09
CA PHE A 115 -16.14 3.97 1.39
C PHE A 115 -17.33 4.41 2.23
N GLY A 116 -18.53 4.43 1.64
CA GLY A 116 -19.64 5.19 2.22
C GLY A 116 -19.27 6.67 2.34
N ASN A 117 -19.32 7.25 3.54
CA ASN A 117 -18.99 8.65 3.78
C ASN A 117 -17.58 8.88 4.34
N ILE A 118 -16.76 7.84 4.55
CA ILE A 118 -15.40 8.00 5.06
C ILE A 118 -14.37 8.06 3.92
N ARG A 119 -13.30 8.83 4.11
CA ARG A 119 -12.16 8.95 3.19
C ARG A 119 -10.97 8.17 3.72
N ILE A 120 -10.47 7.24 2.90
CA ILE A 120 -9.39 6.33 3.22
C ILE A 120 -8.23 6.64 2.29
N GLY A 121 -7.14 7.15 2.85
CA GLY A 121 -5.89 7.36 2.15
C GLY A 121 -4.87 6.25 2.43
N GLY A 122 -3.85 6.14 1.59
CA GLY A 122 -2.73 5.27 1.91
C GLY A 122 -1.53 5.42 0.99
N LEU A 123 -0.40 4.94 1.50
CA LEU A 123 0.90 4.91 0.86
C LEU A 123 1.43 3.48 0.87
N SER A 124 1.67 2.93 -0.32
CA SER A 124 2.23 1.59 -0.46
C SER A 124 3.76 1.63 -0.38
N GLY A 125 4.33 0.53 0.11
CA GLY A 125 5.76 0.29 0.11
C GLY A 125 6.46 0.62 1.43
N ILE A 126 7.78 0.47 1.42
CA ILE A 126 8.66 0.84 2.54
C ILE A 126 9.65 1.93 2.13
N HIS A 127 10.10 2.72 3.09
CA HIS A 127 11.01 3.83 2.85
C HIS A 127 12.46 3.37 2.75
N ASN A 128 13.13 3.76 1.66
CA ASN A 128 14.57 3.67 1.52
C ASN A 128 15.10 4.98 0.92
N LYS A 129 16.04 5.62 1.64
CA LYS A 129 16.55 6.95 1.27
C LYS A 129 17.23 7.01 -0.09
N HIS A 130 17.83 5.90 -0.54
CA HIS A 130 18.57 5.83 -1.81
C HIS A 130 17.63 5.80 -3.02
N HIS A 131 16.41 5.28 -2.86
CA HIS A 131 15.41 5.21 -3.92
C HIS A 131 14.34 6.31 -3.82
N TYR A 132 14.19 6.95 -2.65
CA TYR A 132 13.11 7.91 -2.39
C TYR A 132 12.97 9.00 -3.47
N HIS A 133 14.08 9.59 -3.91
CA HIS A 133 14.06 10.64 -4.93
C HIS A 133 14.24 10.13 -6.36
N LEU A 134 14.25 8.82 -6.62
CA LEU A 134 14.31 8.30 -7.98
C LEU A 134 12.91 8.25 -8.63
N GLY A 135 12.86 8.10 -9.95
CA GLY A 135 11.63 7.68 -10.62
C GLY A 135 11.31 6.20 -10.43
N HIS A 136 10.17 5.78 -10.97
CA HIS A 136 9.77 4.37 -11.09
C HIS A 136 10.27 3.79 -12.41
N TYR A 137 11.52 3.32 -12.41
CA TYR A 137 12.25 2.84 -13.59
C TYR A 137 12.27 1.32 -13.74
N GLU A 138 11.84 0.61 -12.70
CA GLU A 138 11.88 -0.84 -12.58
C GLU A 138 10.86 -1.49 -13.51
N ARG A 139 11.26 -2.49 -14.29
CA ARG A 139 10.33 -3.29 -15.12
C ARG A 139 10.74 -4.77 -15.10
N PRO A 140 9.78 -5.70 -15.21
CA PRO A 140 10.09 -7.11 -15.42
C PRO A 140 10.88 -7.34 -16.73
N PRO A 141 11.78 -8.34 -16.78
CA PRO A 141 12.19 -9.19 -15.66
C PRO A 141 13.03 -8.41 -14.64
N TYR A 142 12.64 -8.48 -13.37
CA TYR A 142 13.37 -7.82 -12.29
C TYR A 142 14.67 -8.56 -11.99
N ASN A 143 15.72 -7.81 -11.68
CA ASN A 143 16.94 -8.34 -11.07
C ASN A 143 16.89 -8.13 -9.55
N LYS A 144 17.95 -8.52 -8.83
CA LYS A 144 18.00 -8.40 -7.36
C LYS A 144 17.87 -6.96 -6.84
N ASP A 145 18.29 -5.98 -7.62
CA ASP A 145 18.22 -4.57 -7.23
C ASP A 145 16.84 -4.00 -7.56
N THR A 146 16.33 -4.25 -8.77
CA THR A 146 15.05 -3.70 -9.24
C THR A 146 13.84 -4.37 -8.59
N ILE A 147 13.96 -5.61 -8.13
CA ILE A 147 12.91 -6.25 -7.34
C ILE A 147 12.76 -5.62 -5.95
N ARG A 148 13.84 -5.06 -5.41
CA ARG A 148 13.83 -4.34 -4.13
C ARG A 148 13.34 -2.91 -4.33
N SER A 149 13.90 -2.22 -5.30
CA SER A 149 13.61 -0.81 -5.50
C SER A 149 12.17 -0.51 -5.95
N VAL A 150 11.48 -1.46 -6.60
CA VAL A 150 10.10 -1.27 -7.10
C VAL A 150 9.07 -1.00 -6.01
N TYR A 151 9.20 -1.60 -4.82
CA TYR A 151 8.27 -1.38 -3.71
C TYR A 151 8.72 -0.25 -2.77
N HIS A 152 9.84 0.42 -3.03
CA HIS A 152 10.25 1.55 -2.18
C HIS A 152 9.36 2.77 -2.43
N VAL A 153 9.01 3.47 -1.36
CA VAL A 153 8.27 4.74 -1.43
C VAL A 153 9.03 5.74 -2.30
N ARG A 154 8.32 6.47 -3.17
CA ARG A 154 8.88 7.60 -3.93
C ARG A 154 8.38 8.94 -3.43
N HIS A 155 9.24 9.94 -3.52
CA HIS A 155 8.94 11.35 -3.27
C HIS A 155 7.76 11.82 -4.13
N TYR A 156 7.64 11.35 -5.38
CA TYR A 156 6.49 11.66 -6.24
C TYR A 156 5.15 11.23 -5.63
N ASP A 157 5.09 10.02 -5.06
CA ASP A 157 3.88 9.46 -4.48
C ASP A 157 3.47 10.18 -3.19
N VAL A 158 4.47 10.48 -2.36
CA VAL A 158 4.31 11.27 -1.13
C VAL A 158 3.86 12.70 -1.45
N LEU A 159 4.44 13.33 -2.46
CA LEU A 159 4.12 14.70 -2.84
C LEU A 159 2.66 14.83 -3.31
N LYS A 160 2.11 13.83 -4.02
CA LYS A 160 0.66 13.79 -4.35
C LYS A 160 -0.19 13.83 -3.08
N LEU A 161 0.15 13.02 -2.08
CA LEU A 161 -0.59 12.96 -0.82
C LEU A 161 -0.44 14.25 0.02
N MET A 162 0.73 14.90 -0.01
CA MET A 162 0.96 16.20 0.65
C MET A 162 0.04 17.31 0.12
N HIS A 163 -0.46 17.18 -1.12
CA HIS A 163 -1.38 18.13 -1.76
C HIS A 163 -2.85 17.97 -1.33
N LEU A 164 -3.19 16.95 -0.55
CA LEU A 164 -4.52 16.81 0.03
C LEU A 164 -4.82 17.98 0.97
N LYS A 165 -6.02 18.55 0.82
CA LYS A 165 -6.54 19.65 1.64
C LYS A 165 -7.73 19.20 2.48
N GLU A 166 -8.55 18.31 1.95
CA GLU A 166 -9.68 17.78 2.71
C GLU A 166 -9.22 16.73 3.73
N PRO A 167 -9.86 16.66 4.91
CA PRO A 167 -9.49 15.71 5.94
C PRO A 167 -9.72 14.26 5.51
N LEU A 168 -8.87 13.36 5.99
CA LEU A 168 -9.04 11.92 5.88
C LEU A 168 -9.54 11.36 7.20
N ASP A 169 -10.31 10.27 7.14
CA ASP A 169 -10.77 9.54 8.33
C ASP A 169 -9.76 8.45 8.73
N VAL A 170 -9.19 7.78 7.72
CA VAL A 170 -8.25 6.67 7.87
C VAL A 170 -7.07 6.87 6.93
N PHE A 171 -5.87 6.57 7.39
CA PHE A 171 -4.67 6.47 6.56
C PHE A 171 -3.94 5.14 6.80
N LEU A 172 -3.46 4.52 5.72
CA LEU A 172 -2.67 3.28 5.74
C LEU A 172 -1.22 3.54 5.29
N SER A 173 -0.24 3.02 6.01
CA SER A 173 1.15 2.87 5.54
C SER A 173 1.65 1.50 5.91
N HIS A 174 2.55 0.90 5.13
CA HIS A 174 3.08 -0.40 5.51
C HIS A 174 4.06 -0.28 6.68
N ASP A 175 5.15 0.45 6.47
CA ASP A 175 6.08 0.80 7.53
C ASP A 175 5.52 1.90 8.45
N TRP A 176 6.07 1.96 9.66
CA TRP A 176 5.58 2.85 10.70
C TRP A 176 6.06 4.28 10.46
N PRO A 177 5.29 5.32 10.83
CA PRO A 177 5.81 6.68 10.86
C PRO A 177 7.03 6.79 11.78
N LEU A 178 8.12 7.38 11.28
CA LEU A 178 9.35 7.61 12.05
C LEU A 178 9.08 8.33 13.38
N GLY A 179 9.51 7.72 14.48
CA GLY A 179 9.34 8.27 15.83
C GLY A 179 7.95 8.09 16.43
N ILE A 180 7.08 7.26 15.83
CA ILE A 180 5.75 6.96 16.40
C ILE A 180 5.81 6.30 17.78
N THR A 181 6.93 5.64 18.08
CA THR A 181 7.16 4.93 19.35
C THR A 181 7.13 5.85 20.56
N GLU A 182 7.46 7.13 20.38
CA GLU A 182 7.41 8.16 21.43
C GLU A 182 5.99 8.47 21.93
N TYR A 183 4.97 8.08 21.16
CA TYR A 183 3.55 8.31 21.46
C TYR A 183 2.83 7.07 22.00
N GLY A 184 3.58 5.99 22.27
CA GLY A 184 3.09 4.74 22.83
C GLY A 184 4.02 4.20 23.93
N ASN A 185 3.77 2.97 24.37
CA ASN A 185 4.61 2.32 25.38
C ASN A 185 5.85 1.69 24.73
N TRP A 186 6.83 2.53 24.39
CA TRP A 186 8.08 2.07 23.76
C TRP A 186 8.86 1.12 24.65
N GLN A 187 8.78 1.24 25.99
CA GLN A 187 9.43 0.30 26.91
C GLN A 187 8.90 -1.12 26.74
N LYS A 188 7.59 -1.28 26.55
CA LYS A 188 6.98 -2.59 26.22
C LYS A 188 7.41 -3.07 24.84
N LEU A 189 7.55 -2.18 23.86
CA LEU A 189 8.02 -2.56 22.52
C LEU A 189 9.42 -3.15 22.59
N ILE A 190 10.37 -2.46 23.22
CA ILE A 190 11.76 -2.94 23.30
C ILE A 190 11.92 -4.14 24.24
N SER A 191 11.03 -4.34 25.21
CA SER A 191 11.08 -5.54 26.06
C SER A 191 10.74 -6.81 25.25
N VAL A 192 9.84 -6.68 24.27
CA VAL A 192 9.45 -7.78 23.37
C VAL A 192 10.39 -7.88 22.16
N LYS A 193 10.79 -6.75 21.58
CA LYS A 193 11.63 -6.65 20.38
C LYS A 193 12.92 -5.90 20.71
N LYS A 194 13.82 -6.56 21.44
CA LYS A 194 15.07 -5.95 21.95
C LYS A 194 15.95 -5.36 20.84
N ASN A 195 15.93 -5.97 19.67
CA ASN A 195 16.65 -5.49 18.48
C ASN A 195 16.22 -4.08 18.02
N PHE A 196 15.03 -3.60 18.41
CA PHE A 196 14.58 -2.24 18.08
C PHE A 196 15.10 -1.17 19.04
N GLU A 197 15.76 -1.54 20.15
CA GLU A 197 16.18 -0.57 21.17
C GLU A 197 17.06 0.55 20.59
N ASP A 198 18.07 0.21 19.78
CA ASP A 198 18.95 1.18 19.15
C ASP A 198 18.20 2.09 18.16
N GLU A 199 17.29 1.52 17.36
CA GLU A 199 16.54 2.29 16.38
C GLU A 199 15.49 3.22 17.02
N VAL A 200 14.89 2.79 18.13
CA VAL A 200 13.98 3.59 18.94
C VAL A 200 14.74 4.74 19.60
N ASN A 201 15.87 4.45 20.25
CA ASN A 201 16.68 5.43 20.97
C ASN A 201 17.30 6.48 20.02
N ASN A 202 17.71 6.06 18.81
CA ASN A 202 18.30 6.96 17.81
C ASN A 202 17.27 7.56 16.84
N ARG A 203 15.98 7.27 17.02
CA ARG A 203 14.87 7.75 16.18
C ARG A 203 15.09 7.42 14.70
N THR A 204 15.49 6.19 14.40
CA THR A 204 15.66 5.66 13.04
C THR A 204 14.61 4.60 12.68
N LEU A 205 13.85 4.08 13.65
CA LEU A 205 12.79 3.09 13.39
C LEU A 205 11.63 3.71 12.60
N GLY A 206 11.47 3.26 11.35
CA GLY A 206 10.33 3.59 10.49
C GLY A 206 10.61 4.61 9.37
N SER A 207 9.53 5.14 8.83
CA SER A 207 9.48 5.90 7.58
C SER A 207 9.36 7.40 7.82
N LYS A 208 10.38 8.12 7.39
CA LYS A 208 10.39 9.58 7.41
C LYS A 208 9.24 10.18 6.57
N PRO A 209 8.98 9.73 5.33
CA PRO A 209 7.84 10.25 4.57
C PRO A 209 6.47 9.95 5.21
N ALA A 210 6.30 8.79 5.85
CA ALA A 210 5.09 8.48 6.61
C ALA A 210 4.91 9.45 7.79
N ALA A 211 5.98 9.80 8.50
CA ALA A 211 5.92 10.81 9.57
C ALA A 211 5.56 12.21 9.05
N GLU A 212 6.09 12.62 7.90
CA GLU A 212 5.75 13.89 7.25
C GLU A 212 4.26 13.94 6.88
N LEU A 213 3.75 12.87 6.28
CA LEU A 213 2.33 12.71 5.93
C LEU A 213 1.44 12.69 7.18
N LEU A 214 1.81 11.96 8.24
CA LEU A 214 1.08 11.93 9.50
C LEU A 214 0.95 13.33 10.11
N ASN A 215 2.03 14.09 10.14
CA ASN A 215 2.03 15.45 10.64
C ASN A 215 1.23 16.42 9.75
N LYS A 216 1.18 16.18 8.43
CA LYS A 216 0.42 17.01 7.48
C LYS A 216 -1.08 16.70 7.49
N LEU A 217 -1.45 15.43 7.39
CA LEU A 217 -2.82 14.96 7.12
C LEU A 217 -3.64 14.77 8.40
N LYS A 218 -2.98 14.38 9.51
CA LYS A 218 -3.59 14.24 10.85
C LYS A 218 -4.93 13.47 10.87
N PRO A 219 -5.02 12.29 10.22
CA PRO A 219 -6.27 11.52 10.22
C PRO A 219 -6.61 11.06 11.64
N PRO A 220 -7.90 10.89 12.00
CA PRO A 220 -8.29 10.28 13.27
C PRO A 220 -7.69 8.87 13.49
N TYR A 221 -7.49 8.10 12.41
CA TYR A 221 -6.92 6.76 12.45
C TYR A 221 -5.74 6.61 11.49
N TRP A 222 -4.64 6.05 11.98
CA TRP A 222 -3.48 5.65 11.18
C TRP A 222 -3.15 4.18 11.46
N PHE A 223 -3.12 3.35 10.43
CA PHE A 223 -2.81 1.92 10.55
C PHE A 223 -1.52 1.57 9.83
N SER A 224 -0.71 0.72 10.47
CA SER A 224 0.53 0.20 9.90
C SER A 224 0.78 -1.27 10.23
N ALA A 225 1.81 -1.84 9.61
CA ALA A 225 2.22 -3.21 9.85
C ALA A 225 3.74 -3.33 9.76
N HIS A 226 4.27 -4.17 8.87
CA HIS A 226 5.68 -4.38 8.61
C HIS A 226 6.44 -5.01 9.78
N LEU A 227 6.56 -4.35 10.93
CA LEU A 227 7.43 -4.72 12.06
C LEU A 227 6.98 -5.94 12.90
N HIS A 228 5.96 -6.68 12.46
CA HIS A 228 5.46 -7.91 13.09
C HIS A 228 5.29 -7.80 14.62
N CYS A 229 4.60 -6.74 15.06
CA CYS A 229 4.17 -6.57 16.44
C CYS A 229 3.00 -5.58 16.54
N LYS A 230 2.13 -5.79 17.53
CA LYS A 230 1.07 -4.83 17.84
C LYS A 230 1.61 -3.66 18.65
N PHE A 231 1.36 -2.44 18.16
CA PHE A 231 1.75 -1.22 18.87
C PHE A 231 0.69 -0.13 18.74
N PRO A 232 -0.07 0.14 19.82
CA PRO A 232 -0.97 1.28 19.88
C PRO A 232 -0.25 2.54 20.34
N ALA A 233 -0.54 3.67 19.70
CA ALA A 233 -0.05 4.99 20.11
C ALA A 233 -1.13 6.06 19.89
N VAL A 234 -1.04 7.17 20.61
CA VAL A 234 -1.98 8.29 20.49
C VAL A 234 -1.20 9.58 20.34
N ILE A 235 -1.36 10.24 19.19
CA ILE A 235 -0.67 11.48 18.87
C ILE A 235 -1.63 12.64 19.07
N GLN A 236 -1.24 13.60 19.91
CA GLN A 236 -1.94 14.86 20.08
C GLN A 236 -1.28 15.94 19.21
N HIS A 237 -1.97 16.39 18.16
CA HIS A 237 -1.41 17.32 17.17
C HIS A 237 -1.42 18.78 17.65
N GLY A 238 -0.61 19.10 18.65
CA GLY A 238 -0.56 20.41 19.30
C GLY A 238 -1.61 20.56 20.41
N LYS A 239 -1.50 21.64 21.21
CA LYS A 239 -2.18 21.79 22.51
C LYS A 239 -3.71 21.66 22.48
N ASN A 240 -4.36 21.97 21.35
CA ASN A 240 -5.80 21.83 21.14
C ASN A 240 -6.13 21.25 19.75
N GLY A 241 -5.18 20.54 19.13
CA GLY A 241 -5.37 19.98 17.81
C GLY A 241 -6.16 18.67 17.80
N PRO A 242 -6.38 18.10 16.62
CA PRO A 242 -6.96 16.77 16.50
C PRO A 242 -6.04 15.70 17.11
N THR A 243 -6.61 14.54 17.39
CA THR A 243 -5.88 13.37 17.88
C THR A 243 -5.86 12.30 16.80
N THR A 244 -4.70 11.68 16.57
CA THR A 244 -4.58 10.49 15.72
C THR A 244 -4.37 9.27 16.60
N LYS A 245 -5.21 8.25 16.42
CA LYS A 245 -5.01 6.92 16.99
C LYS A 245 -4.19 6.09 16.00
N PHE A 246 -2.95 5.80 16.38
CA PHE A 246 -2.09 4.91 15.63
C PHE A 246 -2.23 3.48 16.15
N LEU A 247 -2.29 2.52 15.23
CA LEU A 247 -2.23 1.11 15.56
C LEU A 247 -1.42 0.38 14.50
N ALA A 248 -0.32 -0.22 14.95
CA ALA A 248 0.37 -1.24 14.18
C ALA A 248 -0.11 -2.65 14.56
N LEU A 249 -0.11 -3.56 13.58
CA LEU A 249 -0.51 -4.96 13.75
C LEU A 249 0.56 -5.92 13.24
N ASP A 250 0.47 -7.16 13.72
CA ASP A 250 1.39 -8.25 13.40
C ASP A 250 1.09 -8.91 12.03
N LYS A 251 1.86 -9.93 11.65
CA LYS A 251 1.54 -10.84 10.54
C LYS A 251 0.57 -11.94 10.97
N CYS A 252 -0.22 -12.44 10.03
CA CYS A 252 -1.21 -13.51 10.22
C CYS A 252 -0.58 -14.84 10.67
N ILE A 253 -0.32 -14.95 11.97
CA ILE A 253 0.25 -16.14 12.64
C ILE A 253 -0.60 -16.46 13.87
N PRO A 254 -0.84 -17.76 14.17
CA PRO A 254 -1.55 -18.17 15.37
C PRO A 254 -1.01 -17.53 16.66
N GLY A 255 -1.91 -17.06 17.52
CA GLY A 255 -1.57 -16.43 18.81
C GLY A 255 -1.08 -14.98 18.72
N ARG A 256 -0.86 -14.44 17.51
CA ARG A 256 -0.39 -13.07 17.33
C ARG A 256 -1.52 -12.08 17.11
N ASN A 257 -1.22 -10.80 17.33
CA ASN A 257 -2.17 -9.70 17.21
C ASN A 257 -2.17 -9.10 15.80
N PHE A 258 -2.56 -9.90 14.82
CA PHE A 258 -2.54 -9.52 13.39
C PHE A 258 -3.80 -8.78 12.92
N LEU A 259 -4.91 -8.98 13.63
CA LEU A 259 -6.23 -8.46 13.27
C LEU A 259 -6.86 -7.63 14.40
N GLN A 260 -7.51 -6.53 14.07
CA GLN A 260 -8.30 -5.73 15.01
C GLN A 260 -9.59 -5.22 14.34
N VAL A 261 -10.73 -5.41 15.00
CA VAL A 261 -12.01 -4.80 14.59
C VAL A 261 -12.22 -3.50 15.36
N ILE A 262 -12.65 -2.45 14.66
CA ILE A 262 -12.93 -1.12 15.21
C ILE A 262 -14.27 -0.58 14.70
N ASP A 263 -14.88 0.29 15.50
CA ASP A 263 -16.05 1.06 15.12
C ASP A 263 -15.65 2.46 14.67
N ILE A 264 -15.93 2.79 13.40
CA ILE A 264 -15.78 4.14 12.86
C ILE A 264 -17.16 4.78 12.68
N PRO A 265 -17.40 6.00 13.21
CA PRO A 265 -18.63 6.75 12.96
C PRO A 265 -18.87 6.95 11.46
N SER A 266 -20.04 6.53 10.98
CA SER A 266 -20.41 6.62 9.58
C SER A 266 -21.91 6.86 9.42
N ASN A 267 -22.29 7.45 8.31
CA ASN A 267 -23.69 7.50 7.89
C ASN A 267 -24.14 6.10 7.46
N PRO A 268 -25.46 5.84 7.41
CA PRO A 268 -25.99 4.67 6.72
C PRO A 268 -25.48 4.59 5.28
N GLY A 269 -25.31 3.37 4.76
CA GLY A 269 -24.75 3.10 3.43
C GLY A 269 -25.51 3.73 2.25
N PRO A 270 -25.08 3.45 1.00
CA PRO A 270 -24.34 2.26 0.59
C PRO A 270 -22.85 2.28 0.98
N TYR A 271 -22.35 1.13 1.42
CA TYR A 271 -20.95 0.91 1.74
C TYR A 271 -20.23 0.35 0.51
N GLU A 272 -19.94 1.24 -0.42
CA GLU A 272 -19.29 0.94 -1.69
C GLU A 272 -18.04 1.81 -1.84
N ILE A 273 -17.01 1.27 -2.51
CA ILE A 273 -15.82 2.01 -2.87
C ILE A 273 -16.17 3.00 -3.98
N GLN A 274 -15.76 4.26 -3.81
CA GLN A 274 -15.92 5.33 -4.79
C GLN A 274 -14.61 6.11 -4.94
N TYR A 275 -14.34 6.62 -6.14
CA TYR A 275 -13.25 7.54 -6.38
C TYR A 275 -13.40 8.81 -5.56
N ASP A 276 -12.27 9.30 -5.04
CA ASP A 276 -12.21 10.59 -4.37
C ASP A 276 -11.94 11.72 -5.39
N GLU A 277 -12.81 12.72 -5.41
CA GLU A 277 -12.74 13.85 -6.37
C GLU A 277 -11.43 14.64 -6.27
N GLU A 278 -10.96 14.91 -5.05
CA GLU A 278 -9.71 15.65 -4.82
C GLU A 278 -8.51 14.82 -5.29
N TRP A 279 -8.49 13.51 -4.99
CA TRP A 279 -7.42 12.62 -5.42
C TRP A 279 -7.32 12.48 -6.95
N LEU A 280 -8.46 12.40 -7.63
CA LEU A 280 -8.45 12.37 -9.10
C LEU A 280 -7.92 13.67 -9.70
N ALA A 281 -8.23 14.82 -9.09
CA ALA A 281 -7.71 16.13 -9.51
C ALA A 281 -6.19 16.22 -9.31
N ILE A 282 -5.69 15.78 -8.16
CA ILE A 282 -4.26 15.67 -7.88
C ILE A 282 -3.59 14.74 -8.90
N THR A 283 -4.15 13.56 -9.13
CA THR A 283 -3.63 12.58 -10.09
C THR A 283 -3.51 13.19 -11.49
N ARG A 284 -4.56 13.89 -11.95
CA ARG A 284 -4.55 14.58 -13.25
C ARG A 284 -3.44 15.62 -13.35
N LYS A 285 -3.25 16.44 -12.30
CA LYS A 285 -2.20 17.45 -12.25
C LYS A 285 -0.79 16.83 -12.32
N PHE A 286 -0.57 15.76 -11.56
CA PHE A 286 0.74 15.13 -11.38
C PHE A 286 1.14 14.19 -12.52
N ASN A 287 0.20 13.67 -13.32
CA ASN A 287 0.51 12.69 -14.37
C ASN A 287 1.50 13.23 -15.42
N SER A 288 1.46 14.53 -15.71
CA SER A 288 2.38 15.19 -16.66
C SER A 288 3.86 15.14 -16.26
N VAL A 289 4.14 15.00 -14.97
CA VAL A 289 5.49 15.00 -14.39
C VAL A 289 5.86 13.66 -13.74
N PHE A 290 5.17 12.57 -14.11
CA PHE A 290 5.44 11.22 -13.59
C PHE A 290 6.90 10.80 -13.88
N PRO A 291 7.77 10.66 -12.87
CA PRO A 291 9.16 10.26 -13.07
C PRO A 291 9.27 8.74 -13.32
N LEU A 292 9.67 8.37 -14.54
CA LEU A 292 9.85 6.96 -14.95
C LEU A 292 11.30 6.58 -15.23
N ALA A 293 12.24 7.51 -14.99
CA ALA A 293 13.66 7.32 -15.22
C ALA A 293 14.42 7.09 -13.92
N ARG A 294 15.58 6.42 -13.99
CA ARG A 294 16.53 6.25 -12.88
C ARG A 294 17.33 7.53 -12.63
N THR A 295 16.63 8.64 -12.50
CA THR A 295 17.18 9.98 -12.28
C THR A 295 16.51 10.60 -11.07
N GLN A 296 17.24 11.46 -10.38
CA GLN A 296 16.70 12.24 -9.27
C GLN A 296 15.51 13.10 -9.74
N PHE A 297 14.38 12.96 -9.07
CA PHE A 297 13.17 13.73 -9.24
C PHE A 297 12.87 14.44 -7.92
N THR A 298 12.99 15.76 -7.95
CA THR A 298 12.52 16.62 -6.86
C THR A 298 11.63 17.69 -7.46
N MET A 299 10.45 17.82 -6.90
CA MET A 299 9.51 18.89 -7.19
C MET A 299 9.24 19.60 -5.88
N ARG A 300 9.29 20.93 -5.87
CA ARG A 300 9.02 21.70 -4.66
C ARG A 300 7.56 21.52 -4.26
N ASP A 301 7.30 21.45 -2.96
CA ASP A 301 5.96 21.49 -2.36
C ASP A 301 5.37 22.92 -2.45
N GLU A 302 5.36 23.47 -3.66
CA GLU A 302 4.56 24.65 -3.96
C GLU A 302 3.14 24.14 -4.17
N GLN A 303 2.17 24.70 -3.43
CA GLN A 303 0.77 24.30 -3.53
C GLN A 303 0.31 24.41 -4.99
N LEU A 304 0.31 23.28 -5.70
CA LEU A 304 -0.21 23.23 -7.05
C LEU A 304 -1.70 23.51 -6.97
N ASP A 305 -2.14 24.53 -7.71
CA ASP A 305 -3.57 24.77 -7.83
C ASP A 305 -4.20 23.64 -8.64
N THR A 306 -5.05 22.87 -7.97
CA THR A 306 -5.84 21.75 -8.50
C THR A 306 -7.31 22.13 -8.63
N GLN A 307 -7.71 23.39 -8.42
CA GLN A 307 -9.12 23.78 -8.40
C GLN A 307 -9.80 23.62 -9.76
N GLU A 308 -9.11 23.97 -10.85
CA GLU A 308 -9.61 23.76 -12.21
C GLU A 308 -9.76 22.26 -12.52
N ASP A 309 -8.72 21.47 -12.23
CA ASP A 309 -8.77 20.01 -12.37
C ASP A 309 -9.89 19.39 -11.55
N ARG A 310 -10.14 19.91 -10.34
CA ARG A 310 -11.18 19.43 -9.44
C ARG A 310 -12.59 19.72 -9.95
N GLN A 311 -12.84 20.94 -10.45
CA GLN A 311 -14.11 21.27 -11.10
C GLN A 311 -14.34 20.40 -12.35
N TRP A 312 -13.28 20.17 -13.13
CA TRP A 312 -13.33 19.32 -14.29
C TRP A 312 -13.65 17.86 -13.92
N VAL A 313 -12.95 17.30 -12.93
CA VAL A 313 -13.19 15.94 -12.42
C VAL A 313 -14.63 15.81 -11.91
N ARG A 314 -15.12 16.78 -11.15
CA ARG A 314 -16.50 16.79 -10.67
C ARG A 314 -17.50 16.67 -11.82
N SER A 315 -17.27 17.38 -12.92
CA SER A 315 -18.13 17.28 -14.11
C SER A 315 -18.14 15.86 -14.70
N LYS A 316 -16.96 15.22 -14.80
CA LYS A 316 -16.84 13.84 -15.30
C LYS A 316 -17.50 12.83 -14.36
N LEU A 317 -17.30 12.97 -13.04
CA LEU A 317 -17.90 12.08 -12.04
C LEU A 317 -19.43 12.24 -11.97
N ASN A 318 -19.96 13.45 -12.17
CA ASN A 318 -21.41 13.67 -12.25
C ASN A 318 -22.05 12.97 -13.47
N THR A 319 -21.31 12.86 -14.59
CA THR A 319 -21.81 12.19 -15.80
C THR A 319 -21.63 10.67 -15.74
N ARG A 320 -20.46 10.18 -15.32
CA ARG A 320 -20.09 8.76 -15.39
C ARG A 320 -20.35 8.00 -14.07
N GLY A 321 -20.45 8.70 -12.95
CA GLY A 321 -20.49 8.12 -11.60
C GLY A 321 -19.10 7.89 -11.00
N ALA A 322 -19.06 7.74 -9.68
CA ALA A 322 -17.81 7.63 -8.91
C ALA A 322 -17.32 6.19 -8.64
N LYS A 323 -18.08 5.15 -8.99
CA LYS A 323 -17.68 3.74 -8.75
C LYS A 323 -16.44 3.37 -9.57
N PRO A 324 -15.43 2.65 -9.06
CA PRO A 324 -14.32 2.18 -9.88
C PRO A 324 -14.75 1.37 -11.12
N PHE A 325 -13.87 1.23 -12.12
CA PHE A 325 -14.13 0.34 -13.27
C PHE A 325 -14.13 -1.11 -12.81
N ASP A 326 -14.91 -1.97 -13.48
CA ASP A 326 -15.07 -3.37 -13.07
C ASP A 326 -13.77 -4.17 -13.20
N PHE A 327 -13.62 -5.20 -12.38
CA PHE A 327 -12.47 -6.11 -12.42
C PHE A 327 -12.35 -6.80 -13.79
N VAL A 328 -11.12 -6.88 -14.29
CA VAL A 328 -10.76 -7.64 -15.50
C VAL A 328 -9.51 -8.46 -15.23
N GLN A 329 -9.56 -9.75 -15.53
CA GLN A 329 -8.39 -10.62 -15.49
C GLN A 329 -7.40 -10.25 -16.61
N THR A 330 -6.14 -10.01 -16.26
CA THR A 330 -5.07 -9.61 -17.20
C THR A 330 -4.00 -10.69 -17.43
N ALA A 331 -4.06 -11.79 -16.67
CA ALA A 331 -3.19 -12.96 -16.80
C ALA A 331 -3.93 -14.27 -16.45
N PRO A 332 -3.49 -15.43 -16.95
CA PRO A 332 -4.00 -16.73 -16.50
C PRO A 332 -3.74 -16.95 -15.01
N SER A 333 -4.70 -17.55 -14.31
CA SER A 333 -4.56 -17.94 -12.90
C SER A 333 -3.67 -19.19 -12.77
N PHE A 334 -3.04 -19.35 -11.61
CA PHE A 334 -2.40 -20.61 -11.24
C PHE A 334 -3.39 -21.78 -11.39
N ASN A 335 -2.89 -22.90 -11.90
CA ASN A 335 -3.64 -24.13 -12.00
C ASN A 335 -2.82 -25.25 -11.34
N PRO A 336 -3.18 -25.69 -10.13
CA PRO A 336 -2.49 -26.77 -9.42
C PRO A 336 -2.41 -28.10 -10.20
N SER A 337 -3.28 -28.30 -11.19
CA SER A 337 -3.30 -29.51 -12.03
C SER A 337 -2.39 -29.41 -13.26
N SER A 338 -1.87 -28.22 -13.57
CA SER A 338 -0.97 -28.01 -14.71
C SER A 338 0.45 -28.44 -14.34
N THR A 339 1.00 -29.39 -15.08
CA THR A 339 2.42 -29.79 -14.98
C THR A 339 3.35 -28.95 -15.85
N THR A 340 2.83 -27.93 -16.51
CA THR A 340 3.57 -27.16 -17.53
C THR A 340 4.53 -26.17 -16.88
N SER A 341 5.82 -26.49 -16.92
CA SER A 341 6.89 -25.65 -16.43
C SER A 341 7.28 -24.55 -17.43
N LYS A 342 7.40 -23.31 -16.93
CA LYS A 342 8.03 -22.12 -17.54
C LYS A 342 7.23 -21.43 -18.65
N GLN A 343 6.23 -20.64 -18.27
CA GLN A 343 5.89 -19.48 -19.09
C GLN A 343 7.02 -18.44 -18.97
N SER A 344 7.43 -17.86 -20.10
CA SER A 344 8.34 -16.72 -20.12
C SER A 344 7.70 -15.57 -19.34
N ILE A 345 8.46 -14.90 -18.46
CA ILE A 345 8.03 -13.69 -17.74
C ILE A 345 7.57 -12.67 -18.79
N THR A 346 6.27 -12.54 -18.96
CA THR A 346 5.67 -11.69 -19.97
C THR A 346 5.75 -10.22 -19.54
N VAL A 347 6.02 -9.39 -20.55
CA VAL A 347 6.05 -7.92 -20.51
C VAL A 347 4.85 -7.37 -19.74
N CYS A 348 5.05 -6.24 -19.04
CA CYS A 348 3.98 -5.46 -18.42
C CYS A 348 2.79 -5.33 -19.36
N CYS A 349 1.66 -5.95 -19.02
CA CYS A 349 0.43 -5.80 -19.79
C CYS A 349 -0.25 -4.49 -19.39
N ARG A 350 -0.95 -3.87 -20.34
CA ARG A 350 -1.82 -2.75 -20.02
C ARG A 350 -3.07 -3.29 -19.36
N ASN A 351 -3.35 -2.85 -18.13
CA ASN A 351 -4.56 -3.23 -17.43
C ASN A 351 -5.76 -2.43 -17.97
N PRO A 352 -6.84 -3.09 -18.44
CA PRO A 352 -8.02 -2.39 -18.97
C PRO A 352 -8.69 -1.44 -17.97
N GLN A 353 -8.60 -1.72 -16.66
CA GLN A 353 -9.09 -0.82 -15.62
C GLN A 353 -8.30 0.49 -15.60
N THR A 354 -6.97 0.40 -15.69
CA THR A 354 -6.07 1.55 -15.72
C THR A 354 -6.19 2.34 -17.01
N GLU A 355 -6.37 1.67 -18.16
CA GLU A 355 -6.65 2.35 -19.42
C GLU A 355 -7.95 3.16 -19.34
N SER A 356 -9.02 2.55 -18.81
CA SER A 356 -10.32 3.22 -18.63
C SER A 356 -10.24 4.36 -17.62
N PHE A 357 -9.47 4.19 -16.54
CA PHE A 357 -9.20 5.23 -15.54
C PHE A 357 -8.49 6.45 -16.15
N LEU A 358 -7.43 6.21 -16.92
CA LEU A 358 -6.69 7.28 -17.58
C LEU A 358 -7.51 7.94 -18.69
N GLN A 359 -8.34 7.17 -19.41
CA GLN A 359 -9.28 7.71 -20.39
C GLN A 359 -10.34 8.61 -19.74
N LEU A 360 -10.91 8.22 -18.59
CA LEU A 360 -11.84 9.06 -17.80
C LEU A 360 -11.19 10.40 -17.44
N LEU A 361 -9.91 10.37 -17.12
CA LEU A 361 -9.12 11.55 -16.77
C LEU A 361 -8.47 12.23 -17.98
N GLU A 362 -8.70 11.79 -19.21
CA GLU A 362 -8.05 12.30 -20.43
C GLU A 362 -6.51 12.40 -20.31
N LEU A 363 -5.89 11.35 -19.75
CA LEU A 363 -4.45 11.24 -19.51
C LEU A 363 -3.80 10.19 -20.44
N PRO A 364 -2.52 10.38 -20.82
CA PRO A 364 -1.76 9.34 -21.52
C PRO A 364 -1.46 8.14 -20.61
N TYR A 365 -1.41 6.95 -21.21
CA TYR A 365 -0.88 5.76 -20.55
C TYR A 365 0.66 5.81 -20.51
N LEU A 366 1.24 5.85 -19.32
CA LEU A 366 2.68 6.04 -19.13
C LEU A 366 3.41 4.81 -18.53
N LEU A 367 2.68 3.80 -18.02
CA LEU A 367 3.29 2.70 -17.24
C LEU A 367 4.18 1.75 -18.06
N ASP A 368 4.00 1.73 -19.38
CA ASP A 368 4.81 1.01 -20.35
C ASP A 368 5.93 1.86 -20.98
N SER A 369 6.03 3.14 -20.61
CA SER A 369 7.03 4.05 -21.15
C SER A 369 8.39 3.83 -20.47
N SER A 370 9.42 3.57 -21.26
CA SER A 370 10.83 3.63 -20.84
C SER A 370 11.45 4.96 -21.30
N LYS A 371 11.11 6.08 -20.66
CA LYS A 371 11.68 7.39 -21.04
C LYS A 371 13.14 7.50 -20.55
N SER A 372 14.08 7.03 -21.35
CA SER A 372 15.52 7.32 -21.20
C SER A 372 15.92 8.66 -21.86
N GLU A 373 15.01 9.35 -22.55
CA GLU A 373 15.33 10.56 -23.30
C GLU A 373 14.18 11.57 -23.18
N MET A 374 14.30 12.59 -22.30
CA MET A 374 13.73 13.93 -22.50
C MET A 374 14.08 14.88 -21.33
N PHE A 375 14.63 16.04 -21.71
CA PHE A 375 14.94 17.26 -20.96
C PHE A 375 16.19 17.31 -20.07
N GLY A 376 17.29 17.76 -20.72
CA GLY A 376 18.34 18.50 -20.05
C GLY A 376 17.79 19.79 -19.43
N ARG A 377 17.91 19.88 -18.12
CA ARG A 377 18.05 21.14 -17.40
C ARG A 377 19.04 20.91 -16.27
N ASN A 378 20.11 21.68 -16.31
CA ASN A 378 21.28 21.70 -15.45
C ASN A 378 21.01 21.29 -13.99
N GLU A 379 21.68 20.23 -13.53
CA GLU A 379 22.64 20.33 -12.42
C GLU A 379 23.52 19.08 -12.37
N SER A 380 24.82 19.34 -12.28
CA SER A 380 25.93 18.40 -12.34
C SER A 380 26.16 17.74 -10.99
N THR A 381 26.11 16.41 -10.94
CA THR A 381 27.03 15.60 -10.12
C THR A 381 26.96 14.15 -10.56
N SER A 382 28.02 13.69 -11.22
CA SER A 382 28.34 12.27 -11.38
C SER A 382 28.84 11.74 -10.03
N GLN A 383 28.11 10.81 -9.41
CA GLN A 383 28.69 9.91 -8.41
C GLN A 383 28.66 8.48 -8.95
N THR A 384 29.87 7.95 -9.08
CA THR A 384 30.23 6.57 -9.36
C THR A 384 29.55 5.61 -8.39
N GLY A 385 29.09 4.47 -8.89
CA GLY A 385 28.39 3.45 -8.13
C GLY A 385 29.21 2.95 -6.95
N ASN A 386 28.76 3.30 -5.74
CA ASN A 386 29.11 2.57 -4.52
C ASN A 386 28.12 1.41 -4.38
N THR A 387 28.62 0.28 -3.92
CA THR A 387 27.83 -0.83 -3.38
C THR A 387 26.87 -0.22 -2.36
N LEU A 388 25.57 -0.19 -2.67
CA LEU A 388 24.55 0.35 -1.78
C LEU A 388 24.37 -0.66 -0.65
N ASP A 389 24.86 -0.32 0.55
CA ASP A 389 24.53 -1.08 1.75
C ASP A 389 23.01 -1.07 1.94
N ASN A 390 22.43 -2.23 2.25
CA ASN A 390 20.98 -2.35 2.41
C ASN A 390 20.57 -1.68 3.73
N GLU A 391 19.80 -0.60 3.63
CA GLU A 391 19.24 0.10 4.79
C GLU A 391 17.76 -0.24 5.03
N ASP A 392 17.20 -1.18 4.27
CA ASP A 392 15.88 -1.71 4.54
C ASP A 392 15.91 -2.35 5.94
N ILE A 393 14.88 -2.09 6.75
CA ILE A 393 14.68 -2.82 8.01
C ILE A 393 14.27 -4.25 7.63
N GLU A 394 15.26 -5.08 7.33
CA GLU A 394 15.06 -6.51 7.11
C GLU A 394 14.68 -7.13 8.45
N LEU A 395 13.42 -7.55 8.58
CA LEU A 395 13.03 -8.39 9.69
C LEU A 395 13.73 -9.74 9.54
N PRO A 396 14.24 -10.33 10.64
CA PRO A 396 14.75 -11.69 10.58
C PRO A 396 13.63 -12.62 10.09
N ASP A 397 13.91 -13.32 8.99
CA ASP A 397 13.07 -14.39 8.46
C ASP A 397 13.06 -15.54 9.49
N GLU A 398 11.97 -15.63 10.26
CA GLU A 398 11.52 -16.79 11.05
C GLU A 398 12.10 -16.97 12.49
N ASP A 399 11.15 -17.25 13.39
CA ASP A 399 11.20 -18.06 14.63
C ASP A 399 11.80 -17.58 15.96
N GLU A 400 12.42 -16.41 16.11
CA GLU A 400 12.94 -16.05 17.45
C GLU A 400 11.88 -15.59 18.47
N ASP A 401 10.67 -15.16 18.06
CA ASP A 401 9.63 -14.67 18.99
C ASP A 401 8.42 -15.61 19.15
N ALA A 402 8.60 -16.92 19.00
CA ALA A 402 7.53 -17.93 19.20
C ALA A 402 7.67 -18.72 20.52
N LEU A 403 8.58 -18.32 21.42
CA LEU A 403 8.87 -19.02 22.67
C LEU A 403 8.99 -18.02 23.81
N GLU A 404 7.87 -17.55 24.37
CA GLU A 404 7.73 -16.99 25.73
C GLU A 404 6.33 -16.38 25.84
N ASP A 405 5.34 -17.21 26.24
CA ASP A 405 4.12 -16.80 26.99
C ASP A 405 3.22 -18.05 27.16
N ASP A 406 3.76 -19.03 27.90
CA ASP A 406 3.00 -20.08 28.61
C ASP A 406 3.44 -20.01 30.08
N GLU A 407 2.97 -19.00 30.82
CA GLU A 407 2.81 -19.01 32.29
C GLU A 407 1.64 -18.11 32.73
#